data_AF-A0A397EWR4-F1
#
_entry.id   AF-A0A397EWR4-F1
#
_cell.length_a   1.000
_cell.length_b   1.000
_cell.length_c   1.000
_cell.angle_alpha   90.00
_cell.angle_beta   90.00
_cell.angle_gamma   90.00
#
_symmetry.space_group_name_H-M   'P 1'
#
loop_
_entity.id
_entity.type
_entity.pdbx_description
1 polymer ?
#
loop_
_entity_poly.entity_id
_entity_poly.type
_entity_poly.pdbx_seq_one_letter_code
_entity_poly.pdbx_strand_id
1 'polypeptide(L)'
;MASLKAPRCLTDVPLGGTLPDDVHAVSVSMPEWDHVESYSQGCPKLHAALPSGYPRFVYHHYVVALNQWVRDTYVNDPTKLAYVLPSYDVATRCAAFMQVSYPEAMSLTSIDLGICGAFAIVVPVAGLKTFKSFWQHSGEITTSRMAKHILDFKDRKEAAPRKAMAGTSIHTALKERVASLYPRIGAANVLLYPCGMSAIFAAFRMAKALHATPRQGRKIVLFGFPYLDTLKIMRRPEWRGAADDFVFYPHGNSDGTVDARCGLGLWD
;
A
#
# COMPACT_ATOMS: atom_id res chain seq x y z
N MET A 1 38.37 -4.39 -18.08
CA MET A 1 37.31 -3.41 -17.71
C MET A 1 36.13 -3.63 -18.65
N ALA A 2 34.99 -4.10 -18.15
CA ALA A 2 33.79 -4.17 -18.97
C ALA A 2 33.34 -2.74 -19.31
N SER A 3 33.34 -2.38 -20.59
CA SER A 3 32.80 -1.11 -21.08
C SER A 3 31.35 -1.00 -20.61
N LEU A 4 31.07 -0.05 -19.72
CA LEU A 4 29.70 0.34 -19.37
C LEU A 4 29.05 0.84 -20.66
N LYS A 5 28.18 0.03 -21.27
CA LYS A 5 27.36 0.46 -22.40
C LYS A 5 26.63 1.73 -21.98
N ALA A 6 26.69 2.77 -22.82
CA ALA A 6 25.92 3.99 -22.61
C ALA A 6 24.46 3.64 -22.29
N PRO A 7 23.82 4.30 -21.31
CA PRO A 7 22.44 4.01 -20.94
C PRO A 7 21.56 4.18 -22.18
N ARG A 8 20.98 3.08 -22.67
CA ARG A 8 19.97 3.14 -23.73
C ARG A 8 18.68 3.62 -23.07
N CYS A 9 18.13 4.73 -23.54
CA CYS A 9 16.71 5.01 -23.30
C CYS A 9 15.90 3.80 -23.79
N LEU A 10 14.80 3.47 -23.11
CA LEU A 10 13.88 2.41 -23.51
C LEU A 10 13.04 2.86 -24.73
N THR A 11 13.71 3.34 -25.79
CA THR A 11 13.09 3.92 -26.99
C THR A 11 12.17 2.93 -27.71
N ASP A 12 12.35 1.64 -27.48
CA ASP A 12 11.59 0.58 -28.14
C ASP A 12 10.22 0.31 -27.48
N VAL A 13 9.93 0.95 -26.33
CA VAL A 13 8.65 0.79 -25.62
C VAL A 13 7.88 2.11 -25.65
N PRO A 14 6.70 2.16 -26.31
CA PRO A 14 5.93 3.39 -26.46
C PRO A 14 5.42 3.91 -25.10
N LEU A 15 5.05 5.19 -25.03
CA LEU A 15 4.40 5.78 -23.86
C LEU A 15 3.26 4.88 -23.36
N GLY A 16 3.25 4.59 -22.06
CA GLY A 16 2.23 3.75 -21.44
C GLY A 16 2.44 2.24 -21.60
N GLY A 17 3.40 1.81 -22.44
CA GLY A 17 3.76 0.40 -22.58
C GLY A 17 4.24 -0.19 -21.25
N THR A 18 3.73 -1.35 -20.87
CA THR A 18 4.01 -1.97 -19.57
C THR A 18 5.44 -2.51 -19.47
N LEU A 19 6.04 -2.38 -18.28
CA LEU A 19 7.40 -2.83 -17.99
C LEU A 19 7.42 -3.72 -16.72
N PRO A 20 7.75 -5.02 -16.83
CA PRO A 20 7.91 -5.79 -18.08
C PRO A 20 6.59 -5.88 -18.88
N ASP A 21 6.64 -6.43 -20.10
CA ASP A 21 5.43 -6.74 -20.87
C ASP A 21 4.68 -7.93 -20.25
N ASP A 22 3.92 -7.63 -19.19
CA ASP A 22 3.14 -8.57 -18.40
C ASP A 22 1.86 -7.88 -17.94
N VAL A 23 0.74 -8.60 -17.95
CA VAL A 23 -0.57 -8.07 -17.52
C VAL A 23 -0.56 -7.55 -16.09
N HIS A 24 0.34 -8.05 -15.24
CA HIS A 24 0.51 -7.66 -13.84
C HIS A 24 1.63 -6.64 -13.62
N ALA A 25 2.18 -6.05 -14.69
CA ALA A 25 3.19 -5.02 -14.57
C ALA A 25 2.68 -3.81 -13.79
N VAL A 26 3.61 -3.20 -13.03
CA VAL A 26 3.33 -2.08 -12.12
C VAL A 26 4.06 -0.80 -12.54
N SER A 27 4.74 -0.85 -13.68
CA SER A 27 5.51 0.23 -14.27
C SER A 27 5.13 0.36 -15.74
N VAL A 28 5.22 1.58 -16.25
CA VAL A 28 4.94 1.92 -17.64
C VAL A 28 6.07 2.76 -18.20
N SER A 29 6.27 2.71 -19.52
CA SER A 29 7.27 3.48 -20.22
C SER A 29 6.86 4.96 -20.34
N MET A 30 7.81 5.84 -20.10
CA MET A 30 7.77 7.27 -20.41
C MET A 30 9.07 7.58 -21.16
N PRO A 31 9.12 7.35 -22.48
CA PRO A 31 10.38 7.26 -23.22
C PRO A 31 11.04 8.62 -23.50
N GLU A 32 10.34 9.73 -23.26
CA GLU A 32 10.81 11.10 -23.56
C GLU A 32 10.76 11.94 -22.29
N TRP A 33 11.65 12.94 -22.20
CA TRP A 33 11.71 13.84 -21.06
C TRP A 33 10.41 14.63 -20.87
N ASP A 34 9.80 15.07 -21.97
CA ASP A 34 8.50 15.77 -21.97
C ASP A 34 7.38 14.96 -21.33
N HIS A 35 7.42 13.62 -21.43
CA HIS A 35 6.48 12.74 -20.73
C HIS A 35 6.66 12.84 -19.21
N VAL A 36 7.91 12.89 -18.72
CA VAL A 36 8.21 12.98 -17.29
C VAL A 36 7.80 14.36 -16.75
N GLU A 37 8.11 15.43 -17.47
CA GLU A 37 7.68 16.78 -17.09
C GLU A 37 6.15 16.88 -17.06
N SER A 38 5.47 16.44 -18.12
CA SER A 38 4.01 16.43 -18.20
C SER A 38 3.36 15.59 -17.08
N TYR A 39 4.00 14.50 -16.67
CA TYR A 39 3.53 13.67 -15.55
C TYR A 39 3.58 14.43 -14.24
N SER A 40 4.70 15.14 -13.99
CA SER A 40 4.88 15.94 -12.78
C SER A 40 3.88 17.10 -12.66
N GLN A 41 3.44 17.64 -13.81
CA GLN A 41 2.45 18.71 -13.90
C GLN A 41 1.00 18.20 -13.88
N GLY A 42 0.77 16.88 -13.80
CA GLY A 42 -0.58 16.31 -13.75
C GLY A 42 -1.34 16.40 -15.08
N CYS A 43 -0.65 16.42 -16.23
CA CYS A 43 -1.27 16.55 -17.55
C CYS A 43 -2.33 15.46 -17.81
N PRO A 44 -3.62 15.81 -18.00
CA PRO A 44 -4.69 14.82 -18.17
C PRO A 44 -4.50 13.90 -19.37
N LYS A 45 -4.01 14.44 -20.49
CA LYS A 45 -3.75 13.67 -21.72
C LYS A 45 -2.68 12.61 -21.48
N LEU A 46 -1.62 12.95 -20.75
CA LEU A 46 -0.58 12.00 -20.41
C LEU A 46 -1.12 10.91 -19.49
N HIS A 47 -1.81 11.27 -18.40
CA HIS A 47 -2.37 10.29 -17.47
C HIS A 47 -3.37 9.34 -18.15
N ALA A 48 -4.15 9.82 -19.12
CA ALA A 48 -5.04 8.98 -19.91
C ALA A 48 -4.30 7.96 -20.79
N ALA A 49 -3.06 8.24 -21.17
CA ALA A 49 -2.22 7.33 -21.95
C ALA A 49 -1.52 6.25 -21.10
N LEU A 50 -1.64 6.29 -19.77
CA LEU A 50 -1.03 5.31 -18.86
C LEU A 50 -2.06 4.24 -18.46
N PRO A 51 -2.03 3.03 -19.07
CA PRO A 51 -3.03 1.99 -18.79
C PRO A 51 -2.86 1.35 -17.41
N SER A 52 -1.67 1.48 -16.82
CA SER A 52 -1.35 0.94 -15.51
C SER A 52 -0.34 1.84 -14.81
N GLY A 53 0.01 1.47 -13.58
CA GLY A 53 1.01 2.17 -12.81
C GLY A 53 1.17 1.52 -11.45
N TYR A 54 1.92 2.21 -10.60
CA TYR A 54 2.24 1.66 -9.29
C TYR A 54 0.96 1.46 -8.44
N PRO A 55 0.68 0.25 -7.92
CA PRO A 55 -0.62 -0.14 -7.36
C PRO A 55 -1.17 0.72 -6.21
N ARG A 56 -0.31 1.48 -5.53
CA ARG A 56 -0.76 2.42 -4.49
C ARG A 56 -1.50 3.62 -5.11
N PHE A 57 -1.07 4.07 -6.28
CA PHE A 57 -1.64 5.24 -6.96
C PHE A 57 -2.70 4.83 -7.98
N VAL A 58 -2.43 3.80 -8.77
CA VAL A 58 -3.34 3.34 -9.83
C VAL A 58 -3.96 2.01 -9.43
N TYR A 59 -5.30 1.91 -9.49
CA TYR A 59 -5.96 0.62 -9.31
C TYR A 59 -5.81 -0.19 -10.58
N HIS A 60 -5.22 -1.38 -10.44
CA HIS A 60 -5.12 -2.33 -11.53
C HIS A 60 -6.52 -2.72 -12.05
N HIS A 61 -6.69 -2.91 -13.36
CA HIS A 61 -7.98 -3.24 -13.96
C HIS A 61 -8.67 -4.47 -13.33
N TYR A 62 -7.95 -5.55 -12.99
CA TYR A 62 -8.52 -6.65 -12.20
C TYR A 62 -8.98 -6.26 -10.79
N VAL A 63 -8.30 -5.34 -10.11
CA VAL A 63 -8.74 -4.82 -8.80
C VAL A 63 -10.02 -4.00 -8.97
N VAL A 64 -10.10 -3.18 -10.02
CA VAL A 64 -11.32 -2.43 -10.37
C VAL A 64 -12.48 -3.38 -10.65
N ALA A 65 -12.28 -4.37 -11.52
CA ALA A 65 -13.31 -5.36 -11.87
C ALA A 65 -13.76 -6.19 -10.65
N LEU A 66 -12.83 -6.55 -9.77
CA LEU A 66 -13.15 -7.25 -8.52
C LEU A 66 -14.01 -6.39 -7.60
N ASN A 67 -13.61 -5.14 -7.36
CA ASN A 67 -14.37 -4.20 -6.52
C ASN A 67 -15.77 -3.95 -7.08
N GLN A 68 -15.89 -3.82 -8.39
CA GLN A 68 -17.18 -3.67 -9.08
C GLN A 68 -18.06 -4.91 -8.91
N TRP A 69 -17.52 -6.11 -9.16
CA TRP A 69 -18.25 -7.35 -8.95
C TRP A 69 -18.77 -7.48 -7.51
N VAL A 70 -17.94 -7.19 -6.50
CA VAL A 70 -18.37 -7.24 -5.09
C VAL A 70 -19.47 -6.22 -4.83
N ARG A 71 -19.33 -4.98 -5.31
CA ARG A 71 -20.35 -3.94 -5.15
C ARG A 71 -21.69 -4.37 -5.74
N ASP A 72 -21.68 -4.84 -6.98
CA ASP A 72 -22.90 -5.21 -7.70
C ASP A 72 -23.56 -6.47 -7.10
N THR A 73 -22.76 -7.40 -6.57
CA THR A 73 -23.27 -8.67 -6.01
C THR A 73 -23.77 -8.52 -4.57
N TYR A 74 -23.08 -7.76 -3.72
CA TYR A 74 -23.30 -7.79 -2.27
C TYR A 74 -23.75 -6.45 -1.67
N VAL A 75 -23.56 -5.33 -2.38
CA VAL A 75 -23.88 -3.99 -1.85
C VAL A 75 -25.10 -3.39 -2.54
N ASN A 76 -25.10 -3.38 -3.87
CA ASN A 76 -26.19 -2.88 -4.72
C ASN A 76 -26.79 -1.54 -4.26
N ASP A 77 -25.94 -0.59 -3.89
CA ASP A 77 -26.32 0.75 -3.41
C ASP A 77 -25.45 1.80 -4.13
N PRO A 78 -26.06 2.75 -4.87
CA PRO A 78 -25.32 3.75 -5.63
C PRO A 78 -24.53 4.73 -4.74
N THR A 79 -24.90 4.88 -3.47
CA THR A 79 -24.22 5.76 -2.51
C THR A 79 -23.01 5.10 -1.84
N LYS A 80 -22.78 3.81 -2.12
CA LYS A 80 -21.72 3.01 -1.53
C LYS A 80 -20.78 2.42 -2.57
N LEU A 81 -19.55 2.20 -2.14
CA LEU A 81 -18.47 1.55 -2.85
C LEU A 81 -18.03 0.32 -2.05
N ALA A 82 -17.52 -0.70 -2.75
CA ALA A 82 -16.93 -1.88 -2.13
C ALA A 82 -15.46 -1.98 -2.52
N TYR A 83 -14.59 -2.24 -1.53
CA TYR A 83 -13.16 -2.40 -1.75
C TYR A 83 -12.66 -3.69 -1.13
N VAL A 84 -12.09 -4.56 -1.96
CA VAL A 84 -11.49 -5.82 -1.51
C VAL A 84 -10.10 -5.58 -0.95
N LEU A 85 -9.85 -6.15 0.22
CA LEU A 85 -8.61 -6.14 0.97
C LEU A 85 -8.11 -7.58 1.18
N PRO A 86 -6.79 -7.78 1.31
CA PRO A 86 -6.18 -9.10 1.17
C PRO A 86 -6.38 -10.03 2.37
N SER A 87 -6.86 -9.52 3.51
CA SER A 87 -7.19 -10.34 4.68
C SER A 87 -8.24 -9.67 5.57
N TYR A 88 -8.86 -10.48 6.44
CA TYR A 88 -9.73 -10.00 7.52
C TYR A 88 -9.04 -8.94 8.40
N ASP A 89 -7.78 -9.18 8.78
CA ASP A 89 -7.06 -8.25 9.65
C ASP A 89 -6.81 -6.90 8.95
N VAL A 90 -6.53 -6.91 7.64
CA VAL A 90 -6.38 -5.67 6.85
C VAL A 90 -7.72 -4.96 6.73
N ALA A 91 -8.80 -5.69 6.46
CA ALA A 91 -10.15 -5.13 6.42
C ALA A 91 -10.53 -4.46 7.74
N THR A 92 -10.25 -5.12 8.86
CA THR A 92 -10.50 -4.61 10.22
C THR A 92 -9.70 -3.34 10.52
N ARG A 93 -8.44 -3.25 10.06
CA ARG A 93 -7.64 -2.03 10.22
C ARG A 93 -8.11 -0.90 9.33
N CYS A 94 -8.50 -1.19 8.09
CA CYS A 94 -9.05 -0.19 7.19
C CYS A 94 -10.37 0.35 7.74
N ALA A 95 -11.21 -0.54 8.24
CA ALA A 95 -12.43 -0.23 8.97
C ALA A 95 -12.17 0.73 10.14
N ALA A 96 -11.28 0.36 11.07
CA ALA A 96 -10.94 1.22 12.21
C ALA A 96 -10.40 2.59 11.75
N PHE A 97 -9.58 2.62 10.70
CA PHE A 97 -9.08 3.87 10.10
C PHE A 97 -10.21 4.75 9.56
N MET A 98 -11.13 4.17 8.78
CA MET A 98 -12.27 4.88 8.21
C MET A 98 -13.21 5.43 9.28
N GLN A 99 -13.37 4.72 10.40
CA GLN A 99 -14.28 5.08 11.49
C GLN A 99 -13.90 6.39 12.18
N VAL A 100 -12.60 6.72 12.20
CA VAL A 100 -12.12 7.98 12.78
C VAL A 100 -12.64 9.20 11.99
N SER A 101 -12.74 9.10 10.67
CA SER A 101 -13.21 10.21 9.82
C SER A 101 -14.69 10.11 9.45
N TYR A 102 -15.29 8.92 9.53
CA TYR A 102 -16.68 8.65 9.16
C TYR A 102 -17.34 7.73 10.20
N PRO A 103 -17.59 8.21 11.43
CA PRO A 103 -18.13 7.39 12.52
C PRO A 103 -19.54 6.86 12.22
N GLU A 104 -20.36 7.66 11.54
CA GLU A 104 -21.75 7.35 11.18
C GLU A 104 -21.88 6.34 10.02
N ALA A 105 -20.79 6.13 9.27
CA ALA A 105 -20.87 5.46 7.97
C ALA A 105 -20.78 3.92 8.03
N MET A 106 -20.56 3.32 9.20
CA MET A 106 -20.24 1.89 9.26
C MET A 106 -20.97 1.14 10.39
N SER A 107 -22.03 0.43 10.00
CA SER A 107 -22.09 -0.97 10.38
C SER A 107 -20.98 -1.66 9.59
N LEU A 108 -19.93 -2.12 10.26
CA LEU A 108 -18.75 -2.75 9.65
C LEU A 108 -19.11 -4.13 9.11
N THR A 109 -19.90 -4.17 8.03
CA THR A 109 -20.16 -5.39 7.28
C THR A 109 -18.92 -5.65 6.41
N SER A 110 -17.89 -6.25 7.00
CA SER A 110 -16.85 -6.86 6.19
C SER A 110 -17.44 -8.06 5.47
N ILE A 111 -17.45 -8.05 4.15
CA ILE A 111 -17.99 -9.16 3.35
C ILE A 111 -16.86 -10.16 3.17
N ASP A 112 -16.98 -11.33 3.81
CA ASP A 112 -16.07 -12.45 3.53
C ASP A 112 -16.33 -12.96 2.11
N LEU A 113 -15.29 -12.96 1.26
CA LEU A 113 -15.42 -13.48 -0.08
C LEU A 113 -15.34 -15.01 -0.13
N GLY A 114 -14.92 -15.68 0.94
CA GLY A 114 -14.78 -17.13 1.02
C GLY A 114 -13.65 -17.69 0.14
N ILE A 115 -12.73 -16.84 -0.30
CA ILE A 115 -11.63 -17.21 -1.19
C ILE A 115 -10.39 -16.36 -0.90
N CYS A 116 -9.22 -17.01 -0.88
CA CYS A 116 -7.92 -16.37 -0.58
C CYS A 116 -7.87 -15.62 0.76
N GLY A 117 -8.83 -15.83 1.66
CA GLY A 117 -8.99 -15.05 2.90
C GLY A 117 -9.32 -13.57 2.65
N ALA A 118 -9.80 -13.21 1.45
CA ALA A 118 -10.10 -11.84 1.05
C ALA A 118 -11.39 -11.34 1.68
N PHE A 119 -11.39 -10.08 2.12
CA PHE A 119 -12.57 -9.41 2.68
C PHE A 119 -12.80 -8.09 1.96
N ALA A 120 -14.06 -7.76 1.73
CA ALA A 120 -14.42 -6.42 1.25
C ALA A 120 -14.91 -5.53 2.38
N ILE A 121 -14.56 -4.25 2.32
CA ILE A 121 -15.21 -3.22 3.12
C ILE A 121 -16.16 -2.40 2.26
N VAL A 122 -17.25 -1.95 2.86
CA VAL A 122 -18.19 -1.04 2.23
C VAL A 122 -17.95 0.36 2.75
N VAL A 123 -17.76 1.32 1.85
CA VAL A 123 -17.51 2.72 2.20
C VAL A 123 -18.50 3.63 1.48
N PRO A 124 -18.95 4.73 2.10
CA PRO A 124 -19.74 5.72 1.39
C PRO A 124 -18.89 6.36 0.27
N VAL A 125 -19.53 6.80 -0.82
CA VAL A 125 -18.84 7.52 -1.90
C VAL A 125 -18.06 8.73 -1.36
N ALA A 126 -18.64 9.44 -0.37
CA ALA A 126 -17.96 10.56 0.31
C ALA A 126 -16.67 10.16 1.05
N GLY A 127 -16.51 8.88 1.41
CA GLY A 127 -15.34 8.32 2.08
C GLY A 127 -14.19 7.93 1.17
N LEU A 128 -14.34 8.06 -0.16
CA LEU A 128 -13.37 7.60 -1.15
C LEU A 128 -11.96 8.17 -0.91
N LYS A 129 -11.83 9.48 -0.62
CA LYS A 129 -10.53 10.13 -0.40
C LYS A 129 -9.80 9.57 0.82
N THR A 130 -10.53 9.29 1.89
CA THR A 130 -9.97 8.71 3.11
C THR A 130 -9.61 7.25 2.90
N PHE A 131 -10.46 6.46 2.23
CA PHE A 131 -10.11 5.09 1.84
C PHE A 131 -8.85 5.04 0.96
N LYS A 132 -8.77 5.91 -0.05
CA LYS A 132 -7.60 5.99 -0.94
C LYS A 132 -6.33 6.32 -0.16
N SER A 133 -6.45 7.13 0.89
CA SER A 133 -5.33 7.43 1.78
C SER A 133 -4.87 6.23 2.60
N PHE A 134 -5.80 5.41 3.11
CA PHE A 134 -5.45 4.14 3.74
C PHE A 134 -4.69 3.27 2.74
N TRP A 135 -5.27 3.06 1.56
CA TRP A 135 -4.68 2.25 0.49
C TRP A 135 -3.25 2.70 0.12
N GLN A 136 -3.06 4.00 -0.04
CA GLN A 136 -1.77 4.59 -0.41
C GLN A 136 -0.73 4.51 0.71
N HIS A 137 -1.10 4.89 1.94
CA HIS A 137 -0.12 5.06 3.00
C HIS A 137 0.14 3.77 3.79
N SER A 138 -0.83 2.87 3.90
CA SER A 138 -0.62 1.55 4.51
C SER A 138 0.09 0.59 3.56
N GLY A 139 -0.17 0.70 2.25
CA GLY A 139 0.28 -0.29 1.26
C GLY A 139 -0.33 -1.69 1.47
N GLU A 140 -1.30 -1.85 2.39
CA GLU A 140 -2.01 -3.10 2.62
C GLU A 140 -3.13 -3.28 1.59
N ILE A 141 -2.73 -3.65 0.37
CA ILE A 141 -3.58 -3.60 -0.82
C ILE A 141 -3.80 -5.00 -1.42
N THR A 142 -4.93 -5.16 -2.12
CA THR A 142 -5.16 -6.36 -2.93
C THR A 142 -4.31 -6.30 -4.19
N THR A 143 -3.53 -7.36 -4.43
CA THR A 143 -2.65 -7.44 -5.62
C THR A 143 -3.44 -7.80 -6.87
N SER A 144 -2.91 -7.44 -8.04
CA SER A 144 -3.51 -7.80 -9.34
C SER A 144 -3.65 -9.31 -9.54
N ARG A 145 -2.68 -10.11 -9.08
CA ARG A 145 -2.70 -11.58 -9.14
C ARG A 145 -3.77 -12.17 -8.23
N MET A 146 -3.89 -11.66 -7.00
CA MET A 146 -4.96 -12.08 -6.08
C MET A 146 -6.33 -11.71 -6.65
N ALA A 147 -6.48 -10.50 -7.18
CA ALA A 147 -7.74 -10.07 -7.76
C ALA A 147 -8.15 -10.92 -8.96
N LYS A 148 -7.21 -11.21 -9.88
CA LYS A 148 -7.44 -12.12 -10.99
C LYS A 148 -7.86 -13.51 -10.51
N HIS A 149 -7.14 -14.08 -9.53
CA HIS A 149 -7.47 -15.40 -8.99
C HIS A 149 -8.87 -15.43 -8.36
N ILE A 150 -9.27 -14.39 -7.64
CA ILE A 150 -10.63 -14.32 -7.08
C ILE A 150 -11.67 -14.26 -8.21
N LEU A 151 -11.45 -13.43 -9.24
CA LEU A 151 -12.36 -13.31 -10.38
C LEU A 151 -12.50 -14.62 -11.16
N ASP A 152 -11.41 -15.36 -11.37
CA ASP A 152 -11.41 -16.63 -12.12
C ASP A 152 -12.20 -17.76 -11.41
N PHE A 153 -12.37 -17.65 -10.08
CA PHE A 153 -12.99 -18.66 -9.23
C PHE A 153 -14.21 -18.16 -8.43
N LYS A 154 -14.70 -16.94 -8.70
CA LYS A 154 -15.78 -16.30 -7.93
C LYS A 154 -17.08 -17.12 -7.85
N ASP A 155 -17.39 -17.88 -8.90
CA ASP A 155 -18.59 -18.72 -9.02
C ASP A 155 -18.36 -20.18 -8.57
N ARG A 156 -17.12 -20.55 -8.25
CA ARG A 156 -16.70 -21.92 -7.89
C ARG A 156 -15.55 -21.90 -6.89
N LYS A 157 -15.76 -21.19 -5.78
CA LYS A 157 -14.74 -20.88 -4.77
C LYS A 157 -14.07 -22.12 -4.19
N GLU A 158 -14.85 -23.18 -3.95
CA GLU A 158 -14.36 -24.46 -3.43
C GLU A 158 -13.39 -25.18 -4.38
N ALA A 159 -13.48 -24.91 -5.68
CA ALA A 159 -12.56 -25.46 -6.68
C ALA A 159 -11.27 -24.63 -6.84
N ALA A 160 -11.14 -23.50 -6.12
CA ALA A 160 -10.00 -22.62 -6.25
C ALA A 160 -8.74 -23.28 -5.67
N PRO A 161 -7.63 -23.36 -6.42
CA PRO A 161 -6.36 -23.81 -5.89
C PRO A 161 -5.95 -22.96 -4.68
N ARG A 162 -5.65 -23.61 -3.55
CA ARG A 162 -5.18 -22.91 -2.35
C ARG A 162 -3.82 -22.26 -2.65
N LYS A 163 -3.76 -20.93 -2.51
CA LYS A 163 -2.53 -20.14 -2.62
C LYS A 163 -2.14 -19.67 -1.23
N ALA A 164 -0.88 -19.89 -0.85
CA ALA A 164 -0.33 -19.42 0.42
C ALA A 164 0.80 -18.42 0.15
N MET A 165 0.73 -17.26 0.80
CA MET A 165 1.78 -16.22 0.73
C MET A 165 2.94 -16.50 1.69
N ALA A 166 2.69 -17.26 2.76
CA ALA A 166 3.67 -17.62 3.78
C ALA A 166 3.67 -19.14 4.01
N GLY A 167 4.74 -19.64 4.63
CA GLY A 167 4.88 -21.06 4.98
C GLY A 167 5.19 -21.99 3.80
N THR A 168 5.48 -21.45 2.62
CA THR A 168 5.92 -22.23 1.45
C THR A 168 7.45 -22.35 1.42
N SER A 169 7.98 -23.33 0.69
CA SER A 169 9.44 -23.48 0.48
C SER A 169 10.06 -22.23 -0.16
N ILE A 170 9.36 -21.61 -1.12
CA ILE A 170 9.78 -20.36 -1.76
C ILE A 170 9.84 -19.22 -0.74
N HIS A 171 8.82 -19.08 0.12
CA HIS A 171 8.80 -18.06 1.16
C HIS A 171 9.96 -18.25 2.16
N THR A 172 10.25 -19.48 2.55
CA THR A 172 11.40 -19.81 3.42
C THR A 172 12.73 -19.47 2.75
N ALA A 173 12.94 -19.89 1.50
CA ALA A 173 14.17 -19.61 0.76
C ALA A 173 14.41 -18.09 0.58
N LEU A 174 13.36 -17.30 0.34
CA LEU A 174 13.46 -15.84 0.29
C LEU A 174 13.91 -15.24 1.64
N LYS A 175 13.34 -15.72 2.75
CA LYS A 175 13.73 -15.28 4.09
C LYS A 175 15.19 -15.62 4.40
N GLU A 176 15.63 -16.83 4.06
CA GLU A 176 17.02 -17.28 4.22
C GLU A 176 17.99 -16.45 3.39
N ARG A 177 17.65 -16.19 2.12
CA ARG A 177 18.47 -15.35 1.24
C ARG A 177 18.63 -13.94 1.79
N VAL A 178 17.54 -13.29 2.24
CA VAL A 178 17.61 -11.96 2.84
C VAL A 178 18.43 -12.00 4.13
N ALA A 179 18.20 -12.99 5.00
CA ALA A 179 18.95 -13.16 6.24
C ALA A 179 20.46 -13.28 5.98
N SER A 180 20.88 -14.02 4.95
CA SER A 180 22.30 -14.22 4.60
C SER A 180 23.05 -12.93 4.25
N LEU A 181 22.34 -11.85 3.91
CA LEU A 181 22.94 -10.53 3.65
C LEU A 181 23.35 -9.80 4.94
N TYR A 182 22.94 -10.29 6.11
CA TYR A 182 23.16 -9.64 7.40
C TYR A 182 23.77 -10.63 8.42
N PRO A 183 25.02 -10.43 8.86
CA PRO A 183 25.78 -11.42 9.66
C PRO A 183 25.14 -11.87 10.99
N ARG A 184 24.13 -11.15 11.51
CA ARG A 184 23.50 -11.41 12.82
C ARG A 184 21.98 -11.64 12.75
N ILE A 185 21.42 -11.77 11.54
CA ILE A 185 19.98 -11.94 11.36
C ILE A 185 19.70 -13.34 10.88
N GLY A 186 18.95 -14.12 11.66
CA GLY A 186 18.42 -15.41 11.21
C GLY A 186 17.14 -15.24 10.41
N ALA A 187 16.80 -16.22 9.55
CA ALA A 187 15.59 -16.20 8.73
C ALA A 187 14.30 -16.02 9.56
N ALA A 188 14.26 -16.50 10.80
CA ALA A 188 13.12 -16.29 11.70
C ALA A 188 12.80 -14.79 11.92
N ASN A 189 13.81 -13.93 11.89
CA ASN A 189 13.70 -12.48 12.09
C ASN A 189 13.49 -11.69 10.78
N VAL A 190 13.32 -12.38 9.64
CA VAL A 190 12.97 -11.75 8.36
C VAL A 190 11.47 -11.85 8.14
N LEU A 191 10.82 -10.70 7.96
CA LEU A 191 9.39 -10.60 7.64
C LEU A 191 9.23 -10.10 6.21
N LEU A 192 8.46 -10.83 5.39
CA LEU A 192 8.20 -10.47 4.00
C LEU A 192 6.80 -9.84 3.89
N TYR A 193 6.72 -8.79 3.08
CA TYR A 193 5.47 -8.06 2.85
C TYR A 193 5.23 -7.86 1.35
N PRO A 194 3.96 -7.73 0.89
CA PRO A 194 3.64 -7.59 -0.53
C PRO A 194 4.23 -6.34 -1.20
N CYS A 195 4.49 -5.27 -0.45
CA CYS A 195 5.17 -4.08 -0.95
C CYS A 195 5.98 -3.35 0.15
N GLY A 196 6.88 -2.46 -0.28
CA GLY A 196 7.70 -1.66 0.64
C GLY A 196 6.89 -0.84 1.64
N MET A 197 5.79 -0.21 1.21
CA MET A 197 4.94 0.54 2.14
C MET A 197 4.24 -0.33 3.17
N SER A 198 3.78 -1.54 2.81
CA SER A 198 3.24 -2.47 3.81
C SER A 198 4.27 -2.91 4.84
N ALA A 199 5.55 -3.01 4.46
CA ALA A 199 6.64 -3.27 5.40
C ALA A 199 6.88 -2.07 6.34
N ILE A 200 6.94 -0.86 5.80
CA ILE A 200 7.08 0.39 6.58
C ILE A 200 5.89 0.55 7.54
N PHE A 201 4.67 0.33 7.05
CA PHE A 201 3.46 0.45 7.85
C PHE A 201 3.38 -0.62 8.96
N ALA A 202 3.82 -1.85 8.68
CA ALA A 202 3.93 -2.88 9.70
C ALA A 202 4.96 -2.52 10.79
N ALA A 203 6.12 -1.96 10.41
CA ALA A 203 7.11 -1.46 11.37
C ALA A 203 6.55 -0.32 12.24
N PHE A 204 5.83 0.63 11.63
CA PHE A 204 5.12 1.69 12.35
C PHE A 204 4.10 1.11 13.36
N ARG A 205 3.28 0.14 12.94
CA ARG A 205 2.32 -0.52 13.83
C ARG A 205 2.99 -1.27 14.97
N MET A 206 4.12 -1.92 14.71
CA MET A 206 4.90 -2.60 15.74
C MET A 206 5.46 -1.59 16.76
N ALA A 207 6.01 -0.45 16.30
CA ALA A 207 6.47 0.61 17.18
C ALA A 207 5.33 1.15 18.07
N LYS A 208 4.13 1.32 17.50
CA LYS A 208 2.93 1.68 18.25
C LYS A 208 2.53 0.65 19.30
N ALA A 209 2.52 -0.63 18.94
CA ALA A 209 2.19 -1.70 19.86
C ALA A 209 3.18 -1.75 21.04
N LEU A 210 4.48 -1.56 20.78
CA LEU A 210 5.50 -1.48 21.82
C LEU A 210 5.36 -0.24 22.69
N HIS A 211 5.01 0.91 22.09
CA HIS A 211 4.74 2.15 22.81
C HIS A 211 3.58 2.01 23.80
N ALA A 212 2.51 1.31 23.42
CA ALA A 212 1.33 1.09 24.26
C ALA A 212 1.59 0.21 25.51
N THR A 213 2.78 -0.39 25.65
CA THR A 213 3.13 -1.19 26.84
C THR A 213 3.47 -0.30 28.05
N PRO A 214 3.17 -0.70 29.31
CA PRO A 214 3.10 0.19 30.48
C PRO A 214 4.39 0.86 30.99
N ARG A 215 5.47 0.99 30.21
CA ARG A 215 6.61 1.81 30.65
C ARG A 215 6.35 3.27 30.30
N GLN A 216 6.24 4.10 31.33
CA GLN A 216 6.02 5.55 31.22
C GLN A 216 7.09 6.25 30.36
N GLY A 217 6.65 7.25 29.60
CA GLY A 217 7.52 8.24 28.96
C GLY A 217 8.17 7.82 27.63
N ARG A 218 7.76 6.71 27.00
CA ARG A 218 8.27 6.35 25.67
C ARG A 218 7.74 7.30 24.59
N LYS A 219 8.53 7.44 23.53
CA LYS A 219 8.18 8.18 22.30
C LYS A 219 8.57 7.34 21.10
N ILE A 220 7.84 7.49 20.00
CA ILE A 220 8.20 6.93 18.70
C ILE A 220 8.94 8.02 17.92
N VAL A 221 10.21 7.74 17.59
CA VAL A 221 11.11 8.74 17.00
C VAL A 221 11.36 8.40 15.53
N LEU A 222 11.18 9.39 14.65
CA LEU A 222 11.62 9.34 13.26
C LEU A 222 12.80 10.29 13.07
N PHE A 223 13.84 9.82 12.39
CA PHE A 223 15.13 10.52 12.33
C PHE A 223 15.62 10.66 10.88
N GLY A 224 16.18 11.83 10.57
CA GLY A 224 16.80 12.15 9.27
C GLY A 224 15.79 12.47 8.17
N PHE A 225 16.10 12.02 6.94
CA PHE A 225 15.31 12.24 5.73
C PHE A 225 14.55 10.97 5.33
N PRO A 226 13.37 10.70 5.96
CA PRO A 226 12.61 9.50 5.70
C PRO A 226 11.92 9.56 4.34
N TYR A 227 11.49 8.39 3.85
CA TYR A 227 10.51 8.35 2.79
C TYR A 227 9.26 9.15 3.18
N LEU A 228 8.77 10.00 2.28
CA LEU A 228 7.72 10.99 2.57
C LEU A 228 6.46 10.39 3.20
N ASP A 229 5.99 9.24 2.71
CA ASP A 229 4.77 8.63 3.24
C ASP A 229 4.95 8.07 4.66
N THR A 230 6.19 7.80 5.12
CA THR A 230 6.48 7.44 6.52
C THR A 230 6.13 8.60 7.45
N LEU A 231 6.41 9.83 7.04
CA LEU A 231 6.01 11.02 7.79
C LEU A 231 4.48 11.20 7.75
N LYS A 232 3.84 10.93 6.60
CA LYS A 232 2.38 11.01 6.48
C LYS A 232 1.67 10.01 7.41
N ILE A 233 2.10 8.76 7.49
CA ILE A 233 1.47 7.77 8.41
C ILE A 233 1.55 8.21 9.88
N MET A 234 2.64 8.89 10.28
CA MET A 234 2.81 9.42 11.64
C MET A 234 1.97 10.67 11.92
N ARG A 235 1.60 11.44 10.91
CA ARG A 235 0.84 12.70 11.06
C ARG A 235 -0.67 12.50 11.01
N ARG A 236 -1.12 11.38 10.44
CA ARG A 236 -2.52 11.02 10.24
C ARG A 236 -3.28 10.90 11.57
N PRO A 237 -4.37 11.66 11.79
CA PRO A 237 -5.17 11.53 13.01
C PRO A 237 -5.73 10.11 13.19
N GLU A 238 -6.02 9.40 12.10
CA GLU A 238 -6.56 8.04 12.09
C GLU A 238 -5.55 7.00 12.64
N TRP A 239 -4.25 7.33 12.69
CA TRP A 239 -3.20 6.43 13.15
C TRP A 239 -2.32 6.96 14.29
N ARG A 240 -2.15 8.27 14.45
CA ARG A 240 -1.12 8.81 15.34
C ARG A 240 -1.45 8.75 16.84
N GLY A 241 -2.64 8.33 17.25
CA GLY A 241 -2.98 8.32 18.70
C GLY A 241 -2.85 9.71 19.33
N ALA A 242 -2.28 9.80 20.54
CA ALA A 242 -2.08 11.08 21.23
C ALA A 242 -0.97 11.91 20.57
N ALA A 243 -1.13 13.24 20.57
CA ALA A 243 -0.25 14.16 19.84
C ALA A 243 1.23 14.07 20.27
N ASP A 244 1.48 13.74 21.53
CA ASP A 244 2.84 13.72 22.08
C ASP A 244 3.56 12.39 21.85
N ASP A 245 2.94 11.36 21.27
CA ASP A 245 3.54 10.03 21.16
C ASP A 245 4.67 9.96 20.12
N PHE A 246 4.74 10.93 19.19
CA PHE A 246 5.62 10.93 18.03
C PHE A 246 6.54 12.16 17.98
N VAL A 247 7.83 11.93 17.70
CA VAL A 247 8.83 13.00 17.56
C VAL A 247 9.58 12.83 16.25
N PHE A 248 9.80 13.93 15.52
CA PHE A 248 10.53 13.93 14.26
C PHE A 248 11.77 14.85 14.32
N TYR A 249 12.93 14.30 13.95
CA TYR A 249 14.21 14.99 13.87
C TYR A 249 14.70 15.02 12.41
N PRO A 250 14.31 16.02 11.60
CA PRO A 250 14.59 16.05 10.16
C PRO A 250 16.09 16.12 9.83
N HIS A 251 16.89 16.76 10.68
CA HIS A 251 18.32 16.93 10.47
C HIS A 251 19.17 15.79 11.06
N GLY A 252 18.53 14.85 11.77
CA GLY A 252 19.24 13.77 12.42
C GLY A 252 20.20 14.26 13.52
N ASN A 253 19.83 15.32 14.24
CA ASN A 253 20.56 15.83 15.39
C ASN A 253 19.58 16.48 16.39
N SER A 254 20.09 16.96 17.52
CA SER A 254 19.31 17.68 18.54
C SER A 254 18.81 19.05 18.07
N ASP A 255 19.38 19.57 16.99
CA ASP A 255 19.23 20.96 16.56
C ASP A 255 18.10 21.06 15.54
N GLY A 256 16.87 21.23 16.04
CA GLY A 256 15.69 21.43 15.21
C GLY A 256 14.70 20.26 15.25
N THR A 257 14.16 19.96 16.44
CA THR A 257 12.89 19.21 16.53
C THR A 257 11.83 19.98 15.75
N VAL A 258 11.45 19.47 14.58
CA VAL A 258 10.26 19.95 13.90
C VAL A 258 9.13 19.08 14.41
N ASP A 259 8.20 19.73 15.09
CA ASP A 259 6.95 19.09 15.44
C ASP A 259 6.41 18.35 14.21
N ALA A 260 6.04 17.07 14.36
CA ALA A 260 5.42 16.35 13.26
C ALA A 260 4.16 17.07 12.74
N ARG A 261 3.61 18.06 13.43
CA ARG A 261 2.52 18.92 12.95
C ARG A 261 2.95 20.00 11.95
N CYS A 262 4.20 20.46 11.96
CA CYS A 262 4.64 21.55 11.10
C CYS A 262 4.85 21.06 9.66
N GLY A 263 4.16 21.70 8.71
CA GLY A 263 4.42 21.53 7.29
C GLY A 263 5.91 21.78 7.02
N LEU A 264 6.57 20.82 6.41
CA LEU A 264 7.84 21.12 5.75
C LEU A 264 7.38 21.85 4.49
N GLY A 265 7.41 23.19 4.48
CA GLY A 265 6.86 24.03 3.40
C GLY A 265 7.45 23.79 1.99
N LEU A 266 8.19 22.71 1.80
CA LEU A 266 8.73 22.18 0.56
C LEU A 266 7.93 20.97 0.02
N TRP A 267 6.97 20.40 0.77
CA TRP A 267 6.41 19.08 0.46
C TRP A 267 4.90 18.88 0.78
N ASP A 268 4.12 19.96 0.90
CA ASP A 268 2.65 19.91 1.01
C ASP A 268 1.98 19.93 -0.38
#